data_AF-A0A1H3FN77-F1
#
_entry.id   AF-A0A1H3FN77-F1
#
_cell.length_a   1.000
_cell.length_b   1.000
_cell.length_c   1.000
_cell.angle_alpha   90.00
_cell.angle_beta   90.00
_cell.angle_gamma   90.00
#
_symmetry.space_group_name_H-M   'P 1'
#
loop_
_entity.id
_entity.type
_entity.pdbx_description
1 polymer ?
#
loop_
_entity_poly.entity_id
_entity_poly.type
_entity_poly.pdbx_seq_one_letter_code
_entity_poly.pdbx_strand_id
1 'polypeptide(L)' 'SAVKNAKLSDVSPHVLRHTAAVRMAEAGRPMSEIAQYLGHTNTATTEKTYARYSPEHLRTAADSLEFTRLKIVR' A
#
# COMPACT_ATOMS: atom_id res chain seq x y z
N SER A 1 -18.77 -21.97 5.07
CA SER A 1 -18.12 -20.73 4.59
C SER A 1 -16.81 -21.09 3.91
N ALA A 2 -16.31 -20.26 2.97
CA ALA A 2 -15.04 -20.53 2.28
C ALA A 2 -13.86 -20.75 3.26
N VAL A 3 -13.82 -19.98 4.36
CA VAL A 3 -12.84 -20.13 5.45
C VAL A 3 -12.86 -21.54 6.07
N LYS A 4 -14.05 -22.08 6.37
CA LYS A 4 -14.21 -23.43 6.93
C LYS A 4 -13.74 -24.50 5.94
N ASN A 5 -14.04 -24.35 4.65
CA ASN A 5 -13.64 -25.29 3.62
C ASN A 5 -12.12 -25.27 3.39
N ALA A 6 -11.49 -24.10 3.53
CA ALA A 6 -10.05 -23.92 3.44
C ALA A 6 -9.28 -24.33 4.71
N LYS A 7 -9.97 -24.76 5.78
CA LYS A 7 -9.39 -25.14 7.08
C LYS A 7 -8.54 -24.04 7.72
N LEU A 8 -8.91 -22.77 7.52
CA LEU A 8 -8.24 -21.62 8.14
C LEU A 8 -8.94 -21.26 9.45
N SER A 9 -8.16 -20.98 10.49
CA SER A 9 -8.64 -20.34 11.73
C SER A 9 -8.37 -18.83 11.70
N ASP A 10 -9.09 -18.07 12.52
CA ASP A 10 -8.82 -16.64 12.76
C ASP A 10 -8.93 -15.71 11.54
N VAL A 11 -9.54 -16.17 10.45
CA VAL A 11 -9.82 -15.36 9.27
C VAL A 11 -11.22 -14.76 9.37
N SER A 12 -11.27 -13.43 9.48
CA SER A 12 -12.50 -12.65 9.35
C SER A 12 -12.53 -11.87 8.03
N PRO A 13 -13.70 -11.36 7.60
CA PRO A 13 -13.77 -10.45 6.45
C PRO A 13 -12.84 -9.22 6.58
N HIS A 14 -12.57 -8.78 7.80
CA HIS A 14 -11.63 -7.68 8.05
C HIS A 14 -10.18 -8.05 7.68
N VAL A 15 -9.76 -9.29 7.94
CA VAL A 15 -8.44 -9.80 7.52
C VAL A 15 -8.32 -9.80 6.00
N LEU A 16 -9.35 -10.28 5.30
CA LEU A 16 -9.36 -10.29 3.83
C LEU A 16 -9.30 -8.88 3.24
N ARG A 17 -10.04 -7.93 3.84
CA ARG A 17 -9.98 -6.51 3.47
C ARG A 17 -8.56 -5.95 3.65
N HIS A 18 -7.90 -6.28 4.76
CA HIS A 18 -6.52 -5.88 5.00
C HIS A 18 -5.57 -6.47 3.93
N THR A 19 -5.69 -7.76 3.64
CA THR A 19 -4.92 -8.42 2.59
C THR A 19 -5.10 -7.74 1.23
N ALA A 20 -6.34 -7.43 0.83
CA ALA A 20 -6.60 -6.74 -0.43
C ALA A 20 -5.92 -5.36 -0.49
N ALA A 21 -5.97 -4.59 0.59
CA ALA A 21 -5.32 -3.29 0.69
C ALA A 21 -3.79 -3.37 0.56
N VAL A 22 -3.17 -4.33 1.25
CA VAL A 22 -1.72 -4.58 1.15
C VAL A 22 -1.33 -4.94 -0.29
N ARG A 23 -2.08 -5.85 -0.93
CA ARG A 23 -1.81 -6.28 -2.31
C ARG A 23 -1.91 -5.13 -3.32
N MET A 24 -2.88 -4.23 -3.14
CA MET A 24 -2.98 -3.02 -3.99
C MET A 24 -1.81 -2.07 -3.76
N ALA A 25 -1.36 -1.91 -2.50
CA ALA A 25 -0.20 -1.10 -2.17
C ALA A 25 1.09 -1.69 -2.78
N GLU A 26 1.32 -3.00 -2.64
CA GLU A 26 2.46 -3.71 -3.25
C GLU A 26 2.46 -3.59 -4.78
N ALA A 27 1.28 -3.57 -5.40
CA ALA A 27 1.11 -3.34 -6.83
C ALA A 27 1.33 -1.86 -7.24
N GLY A 28 1.69 -0.98 -6.31
CA GLY A 28 1.98 0.43 -6.57
C GLY A 28 0.75 1.29 -6.82
N ARG A 29 -0.46 0.87 -6.40
CA ARG A 29 -1.66 1.71 -6.56
C ARG A 29 -1.58 2.94 -5.64
N PRO A 30 -2.03 4.13 -6.10
CA PRO A 30 -2.11 5.32 -5.27
C PRO A 30 -2.98 5.11 -4.02
N MET A 31 -2.54 5.64 -2.87
CA MET A 31 -3.27 5.48 -1.60
C MET A 31 -4.68 6.09 -1.62
N SER A 32 -4.88 7.15 -2.41
CA SER A 32 -6.20 7.77 -2.63
C SER A 32 -7.18 6.82 -3.33
N GLU A 33 -6.72 6.06 -4.33
CA GLU A 33 -7.54 5.06 -5.01
C GLU A 33 -7.85 3.88 -4.09
N ILE A 34 -6.85 3.39 -3.35
CA ILE A 34 -7.04 2.33 -2.35
C ILE A 34 -8.06 2.79 -1.31
N ALA A 35 -7.97 4.04 -0.83
CA ALA A 35 -8.91 4.60 0.14
C ALA A 35 -10.34 4.62 -0.40
N GLN A 36 -10.55 5.06 -1.64
CA GLN A 36 -11.87 5.06 -2.28
C GLN A 36 -12.39 3.64 -2.49
N TYR A 37 -11.57 2.71 -2.99
CA TYR A 37 -11.96 1.31 -3.18
C TYR A 37 -12.41 0.67 -1.87
N LEU A 38 -11.72 1.00 -0.78
CA LEU A 38 -12.05 0.54 0.56
C LEU A 38 -13.24 1.32 1.17
N GLY A 39 -13.67 2.44 0.61
CA GLY A 39 -14.72 3.28 1.17
C GLY A 39 -14.31 4.03 2.43
N HIS A 40 -13.02 4.36 2.57
CA HIS A 40 -12.56 5.23 3.65
C HIS A 40 -12.90 6.69 3.35
N THR A 41 -13.63 7.34 4.26
CA THR A 41 -13.94 8.77 4.18
C THR A 41 -12.69 9.65 4.27
N ASN A 42 -11.64 9.16 4.93
CA ASN A 42 -10.38 9.86 5.11
C ASN A 42 -9.21 9.02 4.58
N THR A 43 -8.51 9.54 3.57
CA THR A 43 -7.34 8.90 2.95
C THR A 43 -6.19 8.71 3.93
N ALA A 44 -6.06 9.57 4.95
CA ALA A 44 -5.02 9.47 5.96
C ALA A 44 -5.05 8.13 6.72
N THR A 45 -6.22 7.53 6.90
CA THR A 45 -6.35 6.19 7.52
C THR A 45 -5.67 5.12 6.66
N THR A 46 -5.89 5.20 5.35
CA THR A 46 -5.28 4.29 4.38
C THR A 46 -3.78 4.49 4.32
N GLU A 47 -3.32 5.74 4.21
CA GLU A 47 -1.90 6.09 4.14
C GLU A 47 -1.15 5.62 5.38
N LYS A 48 -1.65 5.95 6.58
CA LYS A 48 -1.04 5.52 7.85
C LYS A 48 -0.92 4.00 7.96
N THR A 49 -1.89 3.26 7.42
CA THR A 49 -1.96 1.81 7.57
C THR A 49 -1.17 1.07 6.48
N TYR A 50 -1.19 1.56 5.23
CA TYR A 50 -0.76 0.80 4.06
C TYR A 50 0.38 1.42 3.26
N ALA A 51 0.73 2.70 3.45
CA ALA A 51 1.75 3.35 2.62
C ALA A 51 3.10 2.63 2.64
N ARG A 52 3.48 2.04 3.79
CA ARG A 52 4.73 1.28 3.96
C ARG A 52 4.91 0.08 3.02
N TYR A 53 3.82 -0.43 2.45
CA TYR A 53 3.84 -1.57 1.54
C TYR A 53 3.99 -1.15 0.07
N SER A 54 3.98 0.16 -0.22
CA SER A 54 4.21 0.64 -1.58
C SER A 54 5.66 0.38 -2.01
N PRO A 55 5.91 -0.13 -3.23
CA PRO A 55 7.26 -0.39 -3.72
C PRO A 55 8.13 0.86 -3.80
N GLU A 56 7.50 2.02 -4.00
CA GLU A 56 8.16 3.33 -4.07
C GLU A 56 8.05 4.11 -2.77
N HIS A 57 7.63 3.46 -1.67
CA HIS A 57 7.51 4.12 -0.39
C HIS A 57 8.87 4.70 0.03
N LEU A 58 8.94 6.03 0.09
CA LEU A 58 10.13 6.80 0.43
C LEU A 58 11.27 6.76 -0.60
N ARG A 59 11.14 6.04 -1.72
CA ARG A 59 12.22 6.00 -2.74
C ARG A 59 12.44 7.37 -3.37
N THR A 60 11.36 8.03 -3.80
CA THR A 60 11.43 9.40 -4.33
C THR A 60 11.99 10.38 -3.29
N ALA A 61 11.66 10.21 -2.00
CA ALA A 61 12.20 11.04 -0.94
C ALA A 61 13.72 10.81 -0.76
N ALA A 62 14.16 9.56 -0.82
CA ALA A 62 15.58 9.21 -0.81
C ALA A 62 16.31 9.77 -2.05
N ASP A 63 15.74 9.64 -3.25
CA ASP A 63 16.30 10.16 -4.50
C ASP A 63 16.46 11.68 -4.46
N SER A 64 15.57 12.40 -3.78
CA SER A 64 15.67 13.86 -3.64
C SER A 64 16.91 14.32 -2.86
N LEU A 65 17.53 13.42 -2.09
CA LEU A 65 18.76 13.66 -1.34
C LEU A 65 20.02 13.18 -2.08
N GLU A 66 19.88 12.58 -3.26
CA GLU A 66 21.02 12.07 -4.04
C GLU A 66 21.66 13.20 -4.88
N PHE A 67 22.49 14.01 -4.24
CA PHE A 67 23.23 15.09 -4.90
C PHE A 67 24.40 14.61 -5.77
N THR A 68 24.81 13.33 -5.65
CA THR A 68 25.94 12.75 -6.37
C THR A 68 25.63 12.49 -7.84
N ARG A 69 24.35 12.44 -8.22
CA ARG A 69 23.89 12.30 -9.60
C ARG A 69 23.92 13.65 -10.33
N LEU A 70 25.06 14.35 -10.27
CA LEU A 70 25.31 15.53 -11.12
C LEU A 70 25.24 15.09 -12.57
N LYS A 71 24.18 15.51 -13.27
CA LYS A 71 24.11 15.40 -14.72
C LYS A 71 25.33 16.13 -15.26
N ILE A 72 26.26 15.39 -15.88
CA ILE A 72 27.19 15.96 -16.84
C ILE A 72 26.31 16.49 -17.97
N VAL A 73 25.91 17.75 -17.84
CA VAL A 73 25.29 18.52 -18.91
C VAL A 73 26.43 18.80 -19.88
N ARG A 74 26.41 18.10 -21.02
CA ARG A 74 27.14 18.53 -22.21
C ARG A 74 26.43 19.72 -22.84
#